data_AF-A0A1H3A143-F1
#
_entry.id   AF-A0A1H3A143-F1
#
_cell.length_a   1.000
_cell.length_b   1.000
_cell.length_c   1.000
_cell.angle_alpha   90.00
_cell.angle_beta   90.00
_cell.angle_gamma   90.00
#
_symmetry.space_group_name_H-M   'P 1'
#
loop_
_entity.id
_entity.type
_entity.pdbx_description
1 polymer ?
#
loop_
_entity_poly.entity_id
_entity_poly.type
_entity_poly.pdbx_seq_one_letter_code
_entity_poly.pdbx_strand_id
1 'polypeptide(L)'
;MASLRRFVDASLRLTVNPRKSAVDRPWNRRFLGFTISRRGVGLKVADKAIDRLKHQVCQHSRRTRGHSIVQVIAELRETQLGWKDVLRRRRGAEPAAGPGQVDQAAIAGLPLEAMGQSGLP
;
A
#
# COMPACT_ATOMS: atom_id res chain seq x y z
N MET A 1 20.85 -6.61 22.47
CA MET A 1 20.25 -5.31 22.86
C MET A 1 20.85 -4.69 24.12
N ALA A 2 21.59 -5.44 24.96
CA ALA A 2 22.10 -4.91 26.23
C ALA A 2 23.10 -3.74 26.09
N SER A 3 23.99 -3.78 25.09
CA SER A 3 24.99 -2.73 24.85
C SER A 3 24.36 -1.40 24.41
N LEU A 4 23.46 -1.42 23.42
CA LEU A 4 22.76 -0.23 22.94
C LEU A 4 21.80 0.35 24.00
N ARG A 5 21.12 -0.51 24.77
CA ARG A 5 20.28 -0.05 25.87
C ARG A 5 21.10 0.67 26.93
N ARG A 6 22.27 0.14 27.32
CA ARG A 6 23.16 0.76 28.30
C ARG A 6 23.69 2.11 27.82
N PHE A 7 24.02 2.24 26.54
CA PHE A 7 24.47 3.52 25.97
C PHE A 7 23.37 4.58 25.97
N VAL A 8 22.15 4.23 25.54
CA VAL A 8 21.03 5.19 25.48
C VAL A 8 20.60 5.63 26.90
N ASP A 9 20.64 4.72 27.86
CA ASP A 9 20.32 5.01 29.26
C ASP A 9 21.42 5.84 29.95
N ALA A 10 22.69 5.46 29.80
CA ALA A 10 23.80 6.11 30.49
C ALA A 10 24.22 7.45 29.86
N SER A 11 24.23 7.55 28.51
CA SER A 11 24.75 8.74 27.82
C SER A 11 23.66 9.75 27.48
N LEU A 12 22.46 9.29 27.12
CA LEU A 12 21.35 10.18 26.73
C LEU A 12 20.25 10.30 27.79
N ARG A 13 20.30 9.50 28.87
CA ARG A 13 19.29 9.46 29.94
C ARG A 13 17.87 9.22 29.41
N LEU A 14 17.76 8.40 28.36
CA LEU A 14 16.49 8.06 27.72
C LEU A 14 16.11 6.59 28.00
N THR A 15 14.87 6.38 28.44
CA THR A 15 14.34 5.03 28.68
C THR A 15 13.90 4.36 27.38
N VAL A 16 14.51 3.23 27.04
CA VAL A 16 14.11 2.41 25.89
C VAL A 16 12.78 1.70 26.18
N ASN A 17 11.82 1.80 25.26
CA ASN A 17 10.55 1.11 25.37
C ASN A 17 10.68 -0.35 24.87
N PRO A 18 10.59 -1.37 25.75
CA PRO A 18 10.79 -2.77 25.39
C PRO A 18 9.64 -3.33 24.53
N ARG A 19 8.43 -2.76 24.63
CA ARG A 19 7.27 -3.18 23.81
C ARG A 19 7.42 -2.78 22.35
N LYS A 20 8.15 -1.69 22.08
CA LYS A 20 8.40 -1.18 20.72
C LYS A 20 9.73 -1.67 20.16
N SER A 21 10.71 -1.93 21.03
CA SER A 21 12.09 -2.25 20.67
C SER A 21 12.33 -3.75 20.81
N ALA A 22 12.10 -4.49 19.74
CA ALA A 22 12.30 -5.94 19.71
C ALA A 22 13.18 -6.33 18.52
N VAL A 23 14.15 -7.21 18.77
CA VAL A 23 14.91 -7.89 17.72
C VAL A 23 14.01 -9.00 17.18
N ASP A 24 13.59 -8.86 15.94
CA ASP A 24 12.81 -9.85 15.22
C ASP A 24 13.19 -9.77 13.74
N ARG A 25 12.74 -10.74 12.95
CA ARG A 25 12.98 -10.79 11.53
C ARG A 25 12.46 -9.51 10.85
N PRO A 26 13.22 -8.93 9.91
CA PRO A 26 12.90 -7.63 9.31
C PRO A 26 11.59 -7.64 8.50
N TRP A 27 11.10 -8.81 8.08
CA TRP A 27 9.81 -8.97 7.43
C TRP A 27 8.61 -9.04 8.38
N ASN A 28 8.84 -9.22 9.68
CA ASN A 28 7.79 -9.24 10.71
C ASN A 28 7.68 -7.90 11.46
N ARG A 29 8.48 -6.91 11.07
CA ARG A 29 8.59 -5.61 11.72
C ARG A 29 8.46 -4.50 10.68
N ARG A 30 7.81 -3.42 11.11
CA ARG A 30 7.62 -2.20 10.31
C ARG A 30 8.58 -1.12 10.80
N PHE A 31 9.21 -0.41 9.88
CA PHE A 31 10.06 0.73 10.13
C PHE A 31 9.66 1.88 9.21
N LEU A 32 9.37 3.05 9.79
CA LEU A 32 8.98 4.27 9.06
C LEU A 32 7.85 4.09 8.02
N GLY A 33 6.94 3.14 8.23
CA GLY A 33 5.84 2.86 7.30
C GLY A 33 6.17 1.83 6.22
N PHE A 34 7.36 1.22 6.27
CA PHE A 34 7.79 0.16 5.36
C PHE A 34 8.09 -1.14 6.13
N THR A 35 8.09 -2.25 5.40
CA THR A 35 8.47 -3.59 5.86
C THR A 35 9.41 -4.19 4.83
N ILE A 36 10.39 -4.99 5.24
CA ILE A 36 11.32 -5.64 4.30
C ILE A 36 10.69 -6.94 3.80
N SER A 37 10.76 -7.24 2.51
CA SER A 37 10.27 -8.52 1.98
C SER A 37 11.18 -9.68 2.42
N ARG A 38 10.57 -10.85 2.74
CA ARG A 38 11.30 -12.08 3.08
C ARG A 38 12.24 -12.55 1.97
N ARG A 39 11.94 -12.20 0.70
CA ARG A 39 12.76 -12.58 -0.46
C ARG A 39 13.94 -11.64 -0.71
N GLY A 40 14.20 -10.64 0.14
CA GLY A 40 15.36 -9.75 0.04
C GLY A 40 15.27 -8.69 -1.07
N VAL A 41 14.45 -8.88 -2.10
CA VAL A 41 14.36 -7.99 -3.27
C VAL A 41 13.30 -6.90 -3.10
N GLY A 42 13.25 -6.20 -1.96
CA GLY A 42 12.53 -4.92 -1.91
C GLY A 42 11.83 -4.51 -0.62
N LEU A 43 11.61 -3.20 -0.54
CA LEU A 43 10.77 -2.54 0.46
C LEU A 43 9.28 -2.77 0.12
N LYS A 44 8.51 -3.24 1.09
CA LYS A 44 7.04 -3.32 1.06
C LYS A 44 6.47 -2.16 1.88
N VAL A 45 5.33 -1.63 1.49
CA VAL A 45 4.57 -0.68 2.33
C VAL A 45 3.96 -1.47 3.49
N ALA A 46 4.13 -0.98 4.72
CA ALA A 46 3.53 -1.62 5.88
C ALA A 46 1.99 -1.49 5.81
N ASP A 47 1.26 -2.54 6.18
CA ASP A 47 -0.21 -2.55 6.09
C ASP A 47 -0.84 -1.38 6.88
N LYS A 48 -0.25 -1.03 8.02
CA LYS A 48 -0.68 0.14 8.83
C LYS A 48 -0.58 1.48 8.08
N ALA A 49 0.37 1.65 7.16
CA ALA A 49 0.46 2.86 6.35
C ALA A 49 -0.67 2.90 5.31
N ILE A 50 -1.01 1.75 4.73
CA ILE A 50 -2.16 1.60 3.83
C ILE A 50 -3.47 1.92 4.56
N ASP A 51 -3.65 1.40 5.78
CA ASP A 51 -4.85 1.65 6.58
C ASP A 51 -5.00 3.14 6.95
N ARG A 52 -3.88 3.82 7.24
CA ARG A 52 -3.88 5.28 7.45
C ARG A 52 -4.33 6.04 6.21
N LEU A 53 -3.82 5.66 5.04
CA LEU A 53 -4.23 6.27 3.78
C LEU A 53 -5.73 6.06 3.53
N LYS A 54 -6.23 4.82 3.72
CA LYS A 54 -7.67 4.52 3.63
C LYS A 54 -8.50 5.37 4.58
N HIS A 55 -8.05 5.52 5.83
CA HIS A 55 -8.75 6.34 6.82
C HIS A 55 -8.75 7.83 6.45
N GLN A 56 -7.67 8.36 5.88
CA GLN A 56 -7.61 9.73 5.36
C GLN A 56 -8.58 9.92 4.18
N VAL A 57 -8.55 9.04 3.18
CA VAL A 57 -9.48 9.08 2.04
C VAL A 57 -10.94 9.02 2.51
N CYS A 58 -11.24 8.16 3.48
CA CYS A 58 -12.59 8.03 4.04
C CYS A 58 -13.01 9.25 4.88
N GLN A 59 -12.06 9.97 5.49
CA GLN A 59 -12.33 11.25 6.15
C GLN A 59 -12.67 12.34 5.13
N HIS A 60 -11.92 12.43 4.03
CA HIS A 60 -12.18 13.45 2.99
C HIS A 60 -13.48 13.19 2.21
N SER A 61 -13.80 11.92 1.94
CA SER A 61 -14.99 11.52 1.19
C SER A 61 -16.27 11.38 2.05
N ARG A 62 -16.25 11.78 3.32
CA ARG A 62 -17.36 11.53 4.24
C ARG A 62 -18.60 12.37 3.85
N ARG A 63 -19.75 11.70 3.73
CA ARG A 63 -21.01 12.26 3.19
C ARG A 63 -21.58 13.45 3.97
N THR A 64 -21.14 13.67 5.21
CA THR A 64 -21.67 14.69 6.13
C THR A 64 -21.07 16.09 5.95
N ARG A 65 -20.07 16.28 5.07
CA ARG A 65 -19.31 17.54 5.03
C ARG A 65 -19.95 18.67 4.21
N GLY A 66 -20.91 18.40 3.32
CA GLY A 66 -21.56 19.45 2.52
C GLY A 66 -20.61 20.22 1.58
N HIS A 67 -19.44 19.67 1.25
CA HIS A 67 -18.46 20.30 0.34
C HIS A 67 -18.79 19.97 -1.11
N SER A 68 -18.44 20.89 -2.02
CA SER A 68 -18.56 20.64 -3.46
C SER A 68 -17.64 19.48 -3.88
N ILE A 69 -18.06 18.69 -4.85
CA ILE A 69 -17.29 17.54 -5.36
C ILE A 69 -15.88 17.96 -5.81
N VAL A 70 -15.74 19.18 -6.35
CA VAL A 70 -14.48 19.74 -6.84
C VAL A 70 -13.50 20.00 -5.70
N GLN A 71 -13.98 20.54 -4.57
CA GLN A 71 -13.15 20.74 -3.38
C GLN A 71 -12.68 19.42 -2.78
N VAL A 72 -13.57 18.42 -2.71
CA VAL A 72 -13.22 17.07 -2.24
C VAL A 72 -12.14 16.44 -3.13
N ILE A 73 -12.23 16.60 -4.44
CA ILE A 73 -11.22 16.11 -5.40
C ILE A 73 -9.88 16.85 -5.21
N ALA A 74 -9.89 18.16 -4.99
CA ALA A 74 -8.68 18.93 -4.76
C ALA A 74 -7.93 18.50 -3.48
N GLU A 75 -8.65 18.34 -2.37
CA GLU A 75 -8.09 17.85 -1.10
C GLU A 75 -7.55 16.41 -1.22
N LEU A 76 -8.30 15.54 -1.91
CA LEU A 76 -7.85 14.17 -2.18
C LEU A 76 -6.58 14.15 -3.04
N ARG A 77 -6.47 15.05 -4.02
CA ARG A 77 -5.30 15.14 -4.89
C ARG A 77 -4.05 15.55 -4.10
N GLU A 78 -4.16 16.55 -3.24
CA GLU A 78 -3.05 17.03 -2.41
C GLU A 78 -2.55 15.94 -1.46
N THR A 79 -3.48 15.30 -0.74
CA THR A 79 -3.14 14.20 0.16
C THR A 79 -2.48 13.04 -0.62
N GLN A 80 -3.06 12.61 -1.74
CA GLN A 80 -2.48 11.53 -2.56
C GLN A 80 -1.10 11.87 -3.13
N LEU A 81 -0.83 13.12 -3.48
CA LEU A 81 0.49 13.56 -3.96
C LEU A 81 1.57 13.39 -2.89
N GLY A 82 1.29 13.79 -1.65
CA GLY A 82 2.22 13.61 -0.53
C GLY A 82 2.51 12.12 -0.25
N TRP A 83 1.48 11.27 -0.29
CA TRP A 83 1.66 9.83 -0.12
C TRP A 83 2.40 9.18 -1.29
N LYS A 84 2.16 9.62 -2.52
CA LYS A 84 2.87 9.15 -3.71
C LYS A 84 4.37 9.40 -3.58
N ASP A 85 4.76 10.57 -3.06
CA ASP A 85 6.16 10.92 -2.87
C ASP A 85 6.87 9.98 -1.88
N VAL A 86 6.26 9.77 -0.71
CA VAL A 86 6.80 8.88 0.33
C VAL A 86 6.88 7.43 -0.17
N LEU A 87 5.84 6.95 -0.84
CA LEU A 87 5.78 5.56 -1.32
C LEU A 87 6.62 5.32 -2.58
N ARG A 88 6.96 6.38 -3.34
CA ARG A 88 7.81 6.31 -4.53
C ARG A 88 9.23 5.81 -4.24
N ARG A 89 9.77 6.05 -3.05
CA ARG A 89 11.10 5.52 -2.64
C ARG A 89 11.20 3.98 -2.68
N ARG A 90 10.08 3.28 -2.83
CA ARG A 90 10.01 1.82 -3.07
C ARG A 90 10.64 1.39 -4.41
N ARG A 91 10.71 2.27 -5.41
CA ARG A 91 11.02 1.92 -6.80
C ARG A 91 12.54 1.68 -6.99
N GLY A 92 13.03 0.58 -6.42
CA GLY A 92 14.41 0.11 -6.58
C GLY A 92 14.54 -1.42 -6.51
N ALA A 93 13.43 -2.16 -6.49
CA ALA A 93 13.50 -3.61 -6.50
C ALA A 93 12.24 -4.17 -7.18
N GLU A 94 12.37 -4.35 -8.49
CA GLU A 94 11.52 -5.22 -9.28
C GLU A 94 12.09 -6.64 -9.14
N PRO A 95 11.48 -7.55 -8.37
CA PRO A 95 11.69 -8.96 -8.61
C PRO A 95 10.90 -9.31 -9.86
N ALA A 96 11.64 -9.50 -10.96
CA ALA A 96 11.14 -10.16 -12.16
C ALA A 96 10.39 -11.44 -11.76
N ALA A 97 9.07 -11.40 -11.89
CA ALA A 97 8.20 -12.57 -11.78
C ALA A 97 6.96 -12.31 -12.65
N GLY A 98 7.15 -12.55 -13.95
CA GLY A 98 6.11 -12.93 -14.93
C GLY A 98 5.17 -11.83 -15.41
N PRO A 99 5.16 -11.50 -16.72
CA PRO A 99 4.01 -10.84 -17.30
C PRO A 99 2.85 -11.84 -17.31
N GLY A 100 1.88 -11.64 -16.42
CA GLY A 100 0.52 -12.11 -16.66
C GLY A 100 -0.03 -11.28 -17.82
N GLN A 101 0.33 -11.68 -19.04
CA GLN A 101 -0.28 -11.20 -20.26
C GLN A 101 -1.76 -11.55 -20.17
N VAL A 102 -2.55 -10.56 -19.77
CA VAL A 102 -3.97 -10.53 -20.06
C VAL A 102 -4.06 -10.48 -21.58
N ASP A 103 -4.33 -11.63 -22.20
CA ASP A 103 -4.61 -11.73 -23.62
C ASP A 103 -5.85 -10.88 -23.92
N GLN A 104 -5.60 -9.64 -24.33
CA GLN A 104 -6.61 -8.69 -24.79
C GLN A 104 -7.25 -9.15 -26.12
N ALA A 105 -6.73 -10.22 -26.73
CA ALA A 105 -7.28 -10.87 -27.92
C ALA A 105 -8.53 -11.73 -27.64
N ALA A 106 -8.87 -12.03 -26.38
CA ALA A 106 -10.05 -12.86 -26.06
C ALA A 106 -11.40 -12.11 -26.06
N ILE A 107 -11.42 -10.79 -26.30
CA ILE A 107 -12.66 -9.98 -26.29
C ILE A 107 -13.15 -9.64 -27.71
N ALA A 108 -12.40 -9.97 -28.76
CA ALA A 108 -12.83 -9.74 -30.16
C ALA A 108 -12.88 -11.07 -30.92
N GLY A 109 -13.95 -11.84 -30.73
CA GLY A 109 -14.11 -13.10 -31.48
C GLY A 109 -15.34 -13.95 -31.16
N LEU A 110 -16.35 -13.44 -30.45
CA LEU A 110 -17.64 -14.14 -30.37
C LEU A 110 -18.52 -13.68 -31.54
N PRO A 111 -18.87 -14.56 -32.49
CA PRO A 111 -19.81 -14.22 -33.55
C PRO A 111 -21.20 -13.97 -32.96
N LEU A 112 -21.80 -12.86 -33.36
CA LEU A 112 -23.13 -12.37 -32.99
C LEU A 112 -24.26 -13.19 -33.65
N GLU A 113 -24.11 -14.50 -33.80
CA GLU A 113 -25.00 -15.35 -34.63
C GLU A 113 -25.59 -16.55 -33.84
N ALA A 114 -25.58 -16.50 -32.50
CA ALA A 114 -26.11 -17.58 -31.65
C ALA A 114 -27.40 -17.21 -30.90
N MET A 115 -28.15 -16.21 -31.37
CA MET A 115 -29.48 -15.89 -30.83
C MET A 115 -30.49 -15.67 -31.96
N GLY A 116 -31.26 -16.71 -32.23
CA GLY A 116 -32.54 -16.61 -32.93
C GLY A 116 -32.54 -17.22 -34.33
N GLN A 117 -32.91 -18.50 -34.43
CA GLN A 117 -34.04 -18.95 -35.25
C GLN A 117 -34.20 -20.48 -35.24
N SER A 118 -35.46 -20.90 -35.36
CA SER A 118 -36.00 -22.27 -35.46
C SER A 118 -36.05 -23.03 -34.11
N GLY A 119 -37.18 -23.52 -33.60
CA GLY A 119 -38.48 -23.81 -34.21
C GLY A 119 -38.85 -25.24 -33.82
N LEU A 120 -39.89 -25.42 -32.98
CA LEU A 120 -40.68 -26.67 -32.86
C LEU A 120 -41.07 -27.17 -34.27
N PRO A 121 -41.33 -28.47 -34.52
CA PRO A 121 -41.93 -29.47 -33.62
C PRO A 121 -41.03 -30.66 -33.22
#